data_AF-A0A8R7PDV2-F1
#
_entry.id   AF-A0A8R7PDV2-F1
#
_cell.length_a   1.000
_cell.length_b   1.000
_cell.length_c   1.000
_cell.angle_alpha   90.00
_cell.angle_beta   90.00
_cell.angle_gamma   90.00
#
_symmetry.space_group_name_H-M   'P 1'
#
loop_
_entity.id
_entity.type
_entity.pdbx_description
1 polymer ?
#
loop_
_entity_poly.entity_id
_entity_poly.type
_entity_poly.pdbx_seq_one_letter_code
_entity_poly.pdbx_strand_id
1 'polypeptide(L)'
;MNNLLTDSFELPRRDSSRDGDVEMGMHQPDASDNLKGFLKKVDGIESLIAKLTNLLTKLQTANEESKAVTKASAMKAIKQRMEKDIDEVGRIARMAKTKVDELEKDNLSNRQKPGCGKGSAVDRSREQTTG
;
A
#
# COMPACT_ATOMS: atom_id res chain seq x y z
N MET A 1 21.93 -65.84 20.24
CA MET A 1 21.47 -64.64 20.98
C MET A 1 22.52 -63.57 20.74
N ASN A 2 22.22 -62.59 19.88
CA ASN A 2 23.15 -61.53 19.49
C ASN A 2 22.68 -60.23 20.15
N ASN A 3 23.56 -59.63 20.95
CA ASN A 3 23.28 -58.40 21.68
C ASN A 3 23.28 -57.22 20.72
N LEU A 4 22.14 -56.54 20.61
CA LEU A 4 21.85 -55.50 19.63
C LEU A 4 22.00 -54.07 20.21
N LEU A 5 23.02 -53.84 21.05
CA LEU A 5 23.22 -52.54 21.73
C LEU A 5 24.70 -52.19 21.89
N THR A 6 25.46 -52.30 20.81
CA THR A 6 26.80 -51.72 20.76
C THR A 6 27.05 -51.16 19.37
N ASP A 7 26.37 -50.06 19.03
CA ASP A 7 27.00 -49.12 18.13
C ASP A 7 26.70 -47.68 18.53
N SER A 8 27.80 -46.97 18.70
CA SER A 8 27.93 -45.62 19.20
C SER A 8 27.27 -44.62 18.26
N PHE A 9 26.33 -43.85 18.78
CA PHE A 9 26.12 -42.48 18.31
C PHE A 9 26.52 -41.55 19.44
N GLU A 10 27.79 -41.13 19.44
CA GLU A 10 28.20 -39.92 20.14
C GLU A 10 27.52 -38.74 19.44
N LEU A 11 26.37 -38.33 19.97
CA LEU A 11 25.85 -36.99 19.72
C LEU A 11 26.85 -36.01 20.36
N PRO A 12 27.44 -35.06 19.63
CA PRO A 12 28.19 -34.00 20.28
C PRO A 12 27.21 -33.28 21.20
N ARG A 13 27.47 -33.33 22.51
CA ARG A 13 26.82 -32.50 23.52
C ARG A 13 27.05 -31.05 23.10
N ARG A 14 26.11 -30.49 22.37
CA ARG A 14 26.06 -29.07 22.07
C ARG A 14 25.66 -28.40 23.37
N ASP A 15 26.59 -27.63 23.91
CA ASP A 15 26.44 -26.84 25.12
C ASP A 15 25.03 -26.25 25.24
N SER A 16 24.36 -26.65 26.32
CA SER A 16 23.24 -25.96 26.92
C SER A 16 23.72 -24.59 27.40
N SER A 17 23.72 -23.59 26.52
CA SER A 17 23.96 -22.19 26.88
C SER A 17 23.42 -21.25 25.81
N ARG A 18 22.10 -21.11 25.81
CA ARG A 18 21.29 -19.92 25.54
C ARG A 18 19.92 -20.41 25.15
N ASP A 19 19.13 -20.63 26.18
CA ASP A 19 17.69 -20.38 26.15
C ASP A 19 17.52 -18.92 25.70
N GLY A 20 17.64 -18.71 24.40
CA GLY A 20 17.30 -17.45 23.76
C GLY A 20 15.80 -17.49 23.65
N ASP A 21 15.16 -16.98 24.70
CA ASP A 21 13.74 -16.69 24.76
C ASP A 21 13.25 -16.18 23.39
N VAL A 22 12.60 -17.07 22.63
CA VAL A 22 11.98 -16.75 21.33
C VAL A 22 10.68 -15.95 21.55
N GLU A 23 10.25 -15.82 22.81
CA GLU A 23 9.09 -15.08 23.30
C GLU A 23 9.43 -13.68 23.83
N MET A 24 10.72 -13.28 23.84
CA MET A 24 11.08 -11.86 23.83
C MET A 24 10.78 -11.32 22.44
N GLY A 25 9.49 -11.25 22.11
CA GLY A 25 8.95 -10.34 21.12
C GLY A 25 9.53 -8.99 21.47
N MET A 26 10.60 -8.62 20.75
CA MET A 26 11.21 -7.32 20.90
C MET A 26 10.04 -6.36 20.78
N HIS A 27 9.70 -5.73 21.90
CA HIS A 27 8.72 -4.67 21.91
C HIS A 27 9.41 -3.56 21.14
N GLN A 28 9.38 -3.65 19.81
CA GLN A 28 9.81 -2.62 18.91
C GLN A 28 8.82 -1.51 19.22
N PRO A 29 9.26 -0.44 19.90
CA PRO A 29 8.45 0.75 19.92
C PRO A 29 8.23 1.09 18.45
N ASP A 30 7.01 1.48 18.11
CA ASP A 30 6.69 2.17 16.87
C ASP A 30 6.29 1.31 15.66
N ALA A 31 6.28 -0.03 15.68
CA ALA A 31 5.81 -0.82 14.51
C ALA A 31 4.31 -0.59 14.20
N SER A 32 3.47 -0.56 15.24
CA SER A 32 2.04 -0.25 15.13
C SER A 32 1.79 1.18 14.66
N ASP A 33 2.51 2.16 15.22
CA ASP A 33 2.37 3.56 14.85
C ASP A 33 2.91 3.85 13.45
N ASN A 34 3.99 3.15 13.06
CA ASN A 34 4.53 3.17 11.70
C ASN A 34 3.50 2.74 10.66
N LEU A 35 2.86 1.60 10.92
CA LEU A 35 1.84 1.05 10.02
C LEU A 35 0.58 1.91 10.02
N LYS A 36 0.17 2.44 11.17
CA LYS A 36 -0.98 3.35 11.28
C LYS A 36 -0.79 4.62 10.46
N GLY A 37 0.40 5.23 10.51
CA GLY A 37 0.73 6.40 9.69
C GLY A 37 0.73 6.08 8.19
N PHE A 38 1.24 4.92 7.82
CA PHE A 38 1.21 4.41 6.45
C PHE A 38 -0.21 4.19 5.93
N LEU A 39 -1.05 3.47 6.67
CA LEU A 39 -2.42 3.18 6.27
C LEU A 39 -3.24 4.46 6.07
N LYS A 40 -3.05 5.47 6.92
CA LYS A 40 -3.69 6.79 6.71
C LYS A 40 -3.28 7.45 5.38
N LYS A 41 -2.03 7.29 4.95
CA LYS A 41 -1.58 7.81 3.65
C LYS A 41 -2.23 7.03 2.51
N VAL A 42 -2.30 5.70 2.63
CA VAL A 42 -2.97 4.79 1.68
C VAL A 42 -4.45 5.15 1.55
N ASP A 43 -5.21 5.23 2.65
CA ASP A 43 -6.62 5.64 2.66
C ASP A 43 -6.80 7.01 1.97
N GLY A 44 -5.86 7.93 2.21
CA GLY A 44 -5.84 9.24 1.58
C GLY A 44 -5.63 9.20 0.07
N ILE A 45 -4.87 8.24 -0.44
CA ILE A 45 -4.66 8.00 -1.88
C ILE A 45 -5.90 7.30 -2.48
N GLU A 46 -6.40 6.26 -1.82
CA GLU A 46 -7.61 5.54 -2.23
C GLU A 46 -8.82 6.48 -2.35
N SER A 47 -8.99 7.42 -1.42
CA SER A 47 -10.04 8.43 -1.51
C SER A 47 -9.88 9.33 -2.75
N LEU A 48 -8.66 9.66 -3.17
CA LEU A 48 -8.43 10.42 -4.39
C LEU A 48 -8.73 9.59 -5.64
N ILE A 49 -8.36 8.31 -5.65
CA ILE A 49 -8.68 7.38 -6.73
C ILE A 49 -10.19 7.21 -6.85
N ALA A 50 -10.91 7.03 -5.74
CA ALA A 50 -12.37 6.96 -5.73
C ALA A 50 -13.02 8.23 -6.29
N LYS A 51 -12.47 9.42 -5.96
CA LYS A 51 -12.92 10.69 -6.55
C LYS A 51 -12.67 10.76 -8.05
N LEU A 52 -11.52 10.27 -8.54
CA LEU A 52 -11.22 10.18 -9.97
C LEU A 52 -12.22 9.27 -10.70
N THR A 53 -12.50 8.09 -10.15
CA THR A 53 -13.48 7.16 -10.72
C THR A 53 -14.86 7.81 -10.82
N ASN A 54 -15.30 8.52 -9.78
CA ASN A 54 -16.58 9.23 -9.81
C ASN A 54 -16.64 10.33 -10.88
N LEU A 55 -15.55 11.10 -11.06
CA LEU A 55 -15.47 12.12 -12.11
C LEU A 55 -15.46 11.49 -13.50
N LEU A 56 -14.76 10.37 -13.67
CA LEU A 56 -14.74 9.63 -14.92
C LEU A 56 -16.13 9.16 -15.31
N THR A 57 -16.90 8.59 -14.37
CA THR A 57 -18.29 8.18 -14.61
C THR A 57 -19.15 9.37 -15.02
N LYS A 58 -19.04 10.51 -14.33
CA LYS A 58 -19.78 11.74 -14.70
C LYS A 58 -19.43 12.23 -16.11
N LEU A 59 -18.14 12.22 -16.45
CA LEU A 59 -17.66 12.63 -17.77
C LEU A 59 -18.17 11.69 -18.86
N GLN A 60 -18.21 10.38 -18.61
CA GLN A 60 -18.78 9.38 -19.51
C GLN A 60 -20.27 9.63 -19.73
N THR A 61 -21.05 9.83 -18.66
CA THR A 61 -22.48 10.15 -18.75
C THR A 61 -22.74 11.45 -19.52
N ALA A 62 -21.97 12.51 -19.25
CA ALA A 62 -22.10 13.78 -19.97
C ALA A 62 -21.75 13.63 -21.46
N ASN A 63 -20.74 12.82 -21.78
CA ASN A 63 -20.38 12.50 -23.16
C ASN A 63 -21.48 11.71 -23.87
N GLU A 64 -22.12 10.75 -23.21
CA GLU A 64 -23.28 10.04 -23.75
C GLU A 64 -24.47 10.96 -23.96
N GLU A 65 -24.79 11.82 -23.00
CA GLU A 65 -25.84 12.85 -23.12
C GLU A 65 -25.58 13.76 -24.34
N SER A 66 -24.32 14.15 -24.57
CA SER A 66 -23.94 15.01 -25.68
C SER A 66 -24.25 14.41 -27.06
N LYS A 67 -24.24 13.07 -27.18
CA LYS A 67 -24.52 12.37 -28.44
C LYS A 67 -26.00 12.37 -28.79
N ALA A 68 -26.88 12.46 -27.80
CA ALA A 68 -28.34 12.43 -27.99
C ALA A 68 -28.94 13.84 -28.17
N VAL A 69 -28.22 14.89 -27.78
CA VAL A 69 -28.70 16.27 -27.81
C VAL A 69 -28.47 16.92 -29.18
N THR A 70 -29.53 17.44 -29.78
CA THR A 70 -29.48 18.16 -31.08
C THR A 70 -29.57 19.68 -30.93
N LYS A 71 -29.89 20.19 -29.74
CA LYS A 71 -29.98 21.64 -29.47
C LYS A 71 -28.60 22.22 -29.17
N ALA A 72 -28.17 23.19 -29.97
CA ALA A 72 -26.85 23.83 -29.86
C ALA A 72 -26.57 24.44 -28.47
N SER A 73 -27.56 25.04 -27.82
CA SER A 73 -27.42 25.62 -26.47
C SER A 73 -27.14 24.56 -25.41
N ALA A 74 -27.83 23.42 -25.47
CA ALA A 74 -27.64 22.30 -24.56
C ALA A 74 -26.28 21.60 -24.81
N MET A 75 -25.90 21.43 -26.07
CA MET A 75 -24.59 20.88 -26.46
C MET A 75 -23.43 21.73 -25.94
N LYS A 76 -23.55 23.07 -25.98
CA LYS A 76 -22.58 24.00 -25.38
C LYS A 76 -22.51 23.86 -23.86
N ALA A 77 -23.65 23.74 -23.18
CA ALA A 77 -23.70 23.57 -21.73
C ALA A 77 -23.05 22.25 -21.27
N ILE A 78 -23.29 21.16 -22.00
CA ILE A 78 -22.66 19.85 -21.74
C ILE A 78 -21.15 19.94 -21.92
N LYS A 79 -20.68 20.54 -23.03
CA LYS A 79 -19.25 20.74 -23.28
C LYS A 79 -18.57 21.52 -22.15
N GLN A 80 -19.17 22.61 -21.67
CA GLN A 80 -18.64 23.40 -20.56
C GLN A 80 -18.57 22.61 -19.24
N ARG A 81 -19.53 21.70 -19.00
CA ARG A 81 -19.50 20.81 -17.83
C ARG A 81 -18.35 19.81 -17.96
N MET A 82 -18.22 19.18 -19.12
CA MET A 82 -17.13 18.24 -19.41
C MET A 82 -15.75 18.88 -19.28
N GLU A 83 -15.57 20.11 -19.77
CA GLU A 83 -14.30 20.86 -19.62
C GLU A 83 -13.91 21.02 -18.15
N LYS A 84 -14.86 21.42 -17.29
CA LYS A 84 -14.62 21.53 -15.83
C LYS A 84 -14.28 20.19 -15.19
N ASP A 85 -14.99 19.13 -15.57
CA ASP A 85 -14.75 17.79 -15.04
C ASP A 85 -13.36 17.27 -15.48
N ILE A 86 -12.93 17.57 -16.71
CA ILE A 86 -11.58 17.24 -17.22
C ILE A 86 -10.49 17.96 -16.44
N ASP A 87 -10.66 19.26 -16.20
CA ASP A 87 -9.70 20.06 -15.42
C ASP A 87 -9.54 19.50 -14.00
N GLU A 88 -10.66 19.15 -13.36
CA GLU A 88 -10.67 18.57 -12.02
C GLU A 88 -10.03 17.17 -11.99
N VAL A 89 -10.32 16.32 -12.97
CA VAL A 89 -9.63 15.03 -13.15
C VAL A 89 -8.13 15.23 -13.23
N GLY A 90 -7.67 16.16 -14.07
CA GLY A 90 -6.25 16.46 -14.23
C GLY A 90 -5.61 16.91 -12.91
N ARG A 91 -6.30 17.74 -12.12
CA ARG A 91 -5.83 18.20 -10.82
C ARG A 91 -5.72 17.07 -9.81
N ILE A 92 -6.77 16.25 -9.67
CA ILE A 92 -6.78 15.14 -8.70
C ILE A 92 -5.77 14.06 -9.11
N ALA A 93 -5.64 13.76 -10.40
CA ALA A 93 -4.68 12.76 -10.90
C ALA A 93 -3.23 13.15 -10.58
N ARG A 94 -2.86 14.42 -10.81
CA ARG A 94 -1.54 14.92 -10.41
C ARG A 94 -1.31 14.80 -8.91
N MET A 95 -2.30 15.17 -8.11
CA MET A 95 -2.20 15.07 -6.64
C MET A 95 -2.09 13.62 -6.16
N ALA A 96 -2.85 12.69 -6.75
CA ALA A 96 -2.77 11.27 -6.44
C ALA A 96 -1.38 10.72 -6.77
N LYS A 97 -0.86 11.06 -7.96
CA LYS A 97 0.50 10.69 -8.38
C LYS A 97 1.55 11.19 -7.38
N THR A 98 1.53 12.47 -7.02
CA THR A 98 2.48 13.02 -6.04
C THR A 98 2.43 12.28 -4.71
N LYS A 99 1.23 11.94 -4.21
CA LYS A 99 1.12 11.19 -2.96
C LYS A 99 1.64 9.75 -3.07
N VAL A 100 1.47 9.10 -4.22
CA VAL A 100 2.05 7.77 -4.49
C VAL A 100 3.58 7.86 -4.48
N ASP A 101 4.16 8.81 -5.21
CA ASP A 101 5.61 9.02 -5.24
C ASP A 101 6.18 9.31 -3.82
N GLU A 102 5.45 10.09 -3.02
CA GLU A 102 5.78 10.35 -1.61
C GLU A 102 5.70 9.08 -0.74
N LEU A 103 4.69 8.23 -0.97
CA LEU A 103 4.52 6.97 -0.26
C LEU A 103 5.65 5.98 -0.59
N GLU A 104 6.07 5.90 -1.85
CA GLU A 104 7.20 5.08 -2.29
C GLU A 104 8.50 5.54 -1.63
N LYS A 105 8.76 6.85 -1.61
CA LYS A 105 9.91 7.44 -0.91
C LYS A 105 9.88 7.16 0.60
N ASP A 106 8.69 7.24 1.21
CA ASP A 106 8.49 6.90 2.62
C ASP A 106 8.78 5.42 2.88
N ASN A 107 8.34 4.52 2.02
CA ASN A 107 8.61 3.08 2.11
C ASN A 107 10.11 2.78 2.01
N LEU A 108 10.83 3.42 1.08
CA LEU A 108 12.28 3.30 0.97
C LEU A 108 13.01 3.81 2.23
N SER A 109 12.58 4.96 2.74
CA SER A 109 13.16 5.57 3.94
C SER A 109 12.86 4.74 5.19
N ASN A 110 11.69 4.07 5.22
CA ASN A 110 11.28 3.21 6.31
C ASN A 110 12.24 2.04 6.51
N ARG A 111 12.82 1.50 5.43
CA ARG A 111 13.79 0.39 5.49
C ARG A 111 15.07 0.70 6.21
N GLN A 112 15.41 1.98 6.36
CA GLN A 112 16.59 2.42 7.09
C GLN A 112 16.36 2.49 8.61
N LYS A 113 15.11 2.37 9.07
CA LYS A 113 14.79 2.39 10.50
C LYS A 113 15.09 1.04 11.15
N PRO A 114 15.55 1.03 12.42
CA PRO A 114 15.70 -0.20 13.18
C PRO A 114 14.42 -1.02 13.16
N GLY A 115 14.53 -2.33 12.88
CA GLY A 115 13.38 -3.23 12.87
C GLY A 115 12.48 -3.18 11.62
N CYS A 116 12.67 -2.18 10.75
CA CYS A 116 11.86 -1.99 9.53
C CYS A 116 12.61 -2.35 8.23
N GLY A 117 13.78 -2.99 8.34
CA GLY A 117 14.60 -3.38 7.19
C GLY A 117 13.90 -4.30 6.19
N LYS A 118 14.54 -4.52 5.03
CA LYS A 118 14.00 -5.38 3.96
C LYS A 118 13.63 -6.76 4.50
N GLY A 119 12.41 -7.22 4.23
CA GLY A 119 11.91 -8.51 4.68
C GLY A 119 11.41 -8.55 6.13
N SER A 120 11.43 -7.42 6.86
CA SER A 120 10.78 -7.32 8.17
C SER A 120 9.25 -7.47 8.07
N ALA A 121 8.58 -7.74 9.19
CA ALA A 121 7.12 -7.83 9.21
C ALA A 121 6.45 -6.52 8.74
N VAL A 122 7.00 -5.37 9.14
CA VAL A 122 6.55 -4.04 8.71
C VAL A 122 6.78 -3.84 7.21
N ASP A 123 7.98 -4.17 6.71
CA ASP A 123 8.31 -4.03 5.28
C ASP A 123 7.39 -4.90 4.40
N ARG A 124 7.20 -6.18 4.75
CA ARG A 124 6.29 -7.07 4.02
C ARG A 124 4.85 -6.57 4.03
N SER A 125 4.37 -6.06 5.16
CA SER A 125 3.00 -5.52 5.27
C SER A 125 2.81 -4.30 4.36
N ARG A 126 3.81 -3.42 4.31
CA ARG A 126 3.78 -2.22 3.44
C ARG A 126 3.92 -2.59 1.97
N GLU A 127 4.77 -3.55 1.63
CA GLU A 127 4.88 -4.12 0.28
C GLU A 127 3.56 -4.75 -0.17
N GLN A 128 2.91 -5.58 0.66
CA GLN A 128 1.61 -6.19 0.32
C GLN A 128 0.49 -5.18 0.12
N THR A 129 0.53 -4.05 0.84
CA THR A 129 -0.50 -3.00 0.72
C THR A 129 -0.27 -2.11 -0.50
N THR A 130 0.99 -1.96 -0.95
CA THR A 130 1.34 -1.05 -2.05
C THR A 130 1.55 -1.77 -3.39
N GLY A 131 1.82 -3.08 -3.36
CA GLY A 131 2.19 -3.90 -4.52
C GLY A 131 1.03 -4.53 -5.28
#